data_AF-A0A1I4QZJ5-F1
#
_entry.id   AF-A0A1I4QZJ5-F1
#
_cell.length_a   1.000
_cell.length_b   1.000
_cell.length_c   1.000
_cell.angle_alpha   90.00
_cell.angle_beta   90.00
_cell.angle_gamma   90.00
#
_symmetry.space_group_name_H-M   'P 1'
#
loop_
_entity.id
_entity.type
_entity.pdbx_description
1 polymer ?
#
loop_
_entity_poly.entity_id
_entity_poly.type
_entity_poly.pdbx_seq_one_letter_code
_entity_poly.pdbx_strand_id
1 'polypeptide(L)'
;MKEADLILVTLSLIDIALVGGLIVMVMFSGYENFVSRLDLEANADKLSWLGKLDAGSLKNKVAASIVAISSIHLLKVFMNTENIENDKIQWYLLLHITFVVSAFAMGYLDRLTREK
;
A
#
# COMPACT_ATOMS: atom_id res chain seq x y z
N MET A 1 -10.99 -1.45 -30.42
CA MET A 1 -10.08 -1.70 -29.28
C MET A 1 -9.89 -3.19 -29.18
N LYS A 2 -8.66 -3.69 -29.03
CA LYS A 2 -8.45 -5.12 -28.80
C LYS A 2 -8.89 -5.45 -27.36
N GLU A 3 -9.34 -6.66 -27.11
CA GLU A 3 -9.78 -7.11 -25.78
C GLU A 3 -8.72 -6.85 -24.69
N ALA A 4 -7.45 -7.07 -25.03
CA ALA A 4 -6.31 -6.76 -24.18
C ALA A 4 -6.22 -5.26 -23.78
N ASP A 5 -6.48 -4.33 -24.70
CA ASP A 5 -6.44 -2.89 -24.41
C ASP A 5 -7.52 -2.51 -23.38
N LEU A 6 -8.69 -3.13 -23.50
CA LEU A 6 -9.83 -2.89 -22.62
C LEU A 6 -9.53 -3.39 -21.20
N ILE A 7 -8.92 -4.58 -21.08
CA ILE A 7 -8.45 -5.14 -19.81
C ILE A 7 -7.39 -4.23 -19.17
N LEU A 8 -6.44 -3.69 -19.94
CA LEU A 8 -5.38 -2.80 -19.44
C LEU A 8 -5.95 -1.49 -18.86
N VAL A 9 -6.94 -0.90 -19.55
CA VAL A 9 -7.64 0.30 -19.09
C VAL A 9 -8.39 0.01 -17.79
N THR A 10 -9.14 -1.09 -17.72
CA THR A 10 -9.86 -1.49 -16.50
C THR A 10 -8.91 -1.71 -15.33
N LEU A 11 -7.79 -2.42 -15.53
CA LEU A 11 -6.77 -2.60 -14.49
C LEU A 11 -6.17 -1.27 -14.01
N SER A 12 -6.00 -0.29 -14.91
CA SER A 12 -5.53 1.04 -14.53
C SER A 12 -6.54 1.83 -13.70
N LEU A 13 -7.84 1.69 -13.99
CA LEU A 13 -8.90 2.34 -13.21
C LEU A 13 -8.99 1.75 -11.81
N ILE A 14 -8.85 0.43 -11.68
CA ILE A 14 -8.81 -0.25 -10.37
C ILE A 14 -7.62 0.25 -9.54
N ASP A 15 -6.45 0.39 -10.17
CA ASP A 15 -5.24 0.87 -9.49
C ASP A 15 -5.42 2.30 -8.94
N ILE A 16 -5.98 3.20 -9.76
CA ILE A 16 -6.29 4.57 -9.34
C ILE A 16 -7.30 4.58 -8.18
N ALA A 17 -8.31 3.71 -8.20
CA ALA A 17 -9.27 3.60 -7.11
C ALA A 17 -8.61 3.11 -5.80
N LEU A 18 -7.68 2.16 -5.88
CA LEU A 18 -6.92 1.68 -4.73
C LEU A 18 -6.03 2.78 -4.12
N VAL A 19 -5.33 3.55 -4.97
CA VAL A 19 -4.55 4.72 -4.53
C VAL A 19 -5.46 5.76 -3.88
N GLY A 20 -6.64 6.02 -4.44
CA GLY A 20 -7.64 6.91 -3.84
C GLY A 20 -8.07 6.45 -2.44
N GLY A 21 -8.31 5.15 -2.25
CA GLY A 21 -8.63 4.57 -0.94
C GLY A 21 -7.50 4.73 0.09
N LEU A 22 -6.23 4.58 -0.34
CA LEU A 22 -5.07 4.83 0.52
C LEU A 22 -4.96 6.30 0.94
N ILE A 23 -5.21 7.25 0.03
CA ILE A 23 -5.20 8.68 0.34
C ILE A 23 -6.25 8.98 1.42
N VAL A 24 -7.47 8.45 1.28
CA VAL A 24 -8.54 8.61 2.28
C VAL A 24 -8.12 8.05 3.64
N MET A 25 -7.49 6.88 3.69
CA MET A 25 -6.98 6.30 4.93
C MET A 25 -5.91 7.18 5.59
N VAL A 26 -4.96 7.71 4.81
CA VAL A 26 -3.93 8.63 5.31
C VAL A 26 -4.56 9.92 5.84
N MET A 27 -5.56 10.47 5.15
CA MET A 27 -6.30 11.65 5.61
C MET A 27 -6.98 11.41 6.96
N PHE A 28 -7.68 10.28 7.14
CA PHE A 28 -8.30 9.94 8.41
C PHE A 28 -7.27 9.78 9.52
N SER A 29 -6.15 9.10 9.25
CA SER A 29 -5.07 8.96 10.22
C SER A 29 -4.42 10.30 10.60
N GLY A 30 -4.26 11.21 9.64
CA GLY A 30 -3.79 12.57 9.90
C GLY A 30 -4.75 13.36 10.79
N TYR A 31 -6.05 13.30 10.48
CA TYR A 31 -7.08 13.93 11.31
C TYR A 31 -7.06 13.39 12.74
N GLU A 32 -7.02 12.07 12.91
CA GLU A 32 -6.97 11.43 14.24
C GLU A 32 -5.73 11.85 15.04
N ASN A 33 -4.55 11.87 14.40
CA ASN A 33 -3.30 12.15 15.10
C ASN A 33 -3.11 13.63 15.47
N PHE A 34 -3.57 14.56 14.63
CA PHE A 34 -3.27 15.98 14.80
C PHE A 34 -4.48 16.82 15.24
N VAL A 35 -5.70 16.46 14.83
CA VAL A 35 -6.89 17.28 15.07
C VAL A 35 -7.79 16.65 16.14
N SER A 36 -8.07 15.35 16.04
CA SER A 36 -8.89 14.65 17.03
C SER A 36 -8.30 14.70 18.43
N ARG A 37 -6.97 14.61 18.58
CA ARG A 37 -6.32 14.70 19.90
C ARG A 37 -6.52 16.07 20.59
N LEU A 38 -6.64 17.15 19.82
CA LEU A 38 -6.90 18.50 20.35
C LEU A 38 -8.32 18.65 20.91
N ASP A 39 -9.29 17.93 20.33
CA ASP A 39 -10.70 17.95 20.75
C ASP A 39 -10.99 17.01 21.95
N LEU A 40 -10.03 16.13 22.28
CA LEU A 40 -10.13 15.19 23.39
C LEU A 40 -9.62 15.73 24.72
N GLU A 41 -8.85 16.82 24.72
CA GLU A 41 -8.53 17.54 25.96
C GLU A 41 -9.80 18.11 26.64
N ALA A 42 -10.91 18.26 25.91
CA ALA A 42 -12.19 18.72 26.44
C ALA A 42 -13.09 17.61 27.01
N ASN A 43 -12.85 16.32 26.72
CA ASN A 43 -13.71 15.20 27.15
C ASN A 43 -12.89 13.93 27.41
N ALA A 44 -12.32 13.83 28.60
CA ALA A 44 -11.33 12.83 29.01
C ALA A 44 -11.80 11.35 29.07
N ASP A 45 -13.07 11.03 28.80
CA ASP A 45 -13.64 9.73 29.21
C ASP A 45 -13.95 8.71 28.09
N LYS A 46 -13.51 8.91 26.83
CA LYS A 46 -13.91 8.00 25.73
C LYS A 46 -12.86 7.21 24.95
N LEU A 47 -11.58 7.21 25.35
CA LEU A 47 -10.52 6.77 24.43
C LEU A 47 -9.53 5.69 24.89
N SER A 48 -9.92 4.74 25.74
CA SER A 48 -9.04 3.59 26.00
C SER A 48 -8.86 2.64 24.78
N TRP A 49 -9.68 2.78 23.73
CA TRP A 49 -9.69 1.89 22.55
C TRP A 49 -9.15 2.51 21.24
N LEU A 50 -9.12 3.84 21.09
CA LEU A 50 -8.55 4.50 19.88
C LEU A 50 -7.02 4.59 19.91
N GLY A 51 -6.39 4.55 21.08
CA GLY A 51 -4.93 4.58 21.20
C GLY A 51 -4.20 3.33 20.65
N LYS A 52 -4.93 2.36 20.10
CA LYS A 52 -4.44 1.10 19.52
C LYS A 52 -4.74 0.96 18.02
N LEU A 53 -4.97 2.05 17.29
CA LEU A 53 -4.66 2.05 15.86
C LEU A 53 -3.13 2.01 15.72
N ASP A 54 -2.62 0.79 15.91
CA ASP A 54 -1.23 0.43 16.01
C ASP A 54 -0.51 0.85 14.73
N ALA A 55 0.39 1.81 14.83
CA ALA A 55 1.21 2.27 13.72
C ALA A 55 1.98 1.12 13.04
N GLY A 56 2.22 0.00 13.73
CA GLY A 56 2.72 -1.25 13.13
C GLY A 56 1.76 -1.84 12.09
N SER A 57 0.47 -1.94 12.44
CA SER A 57 -0.58 -2.43 11.54
C SER A 57 -0.75 -1.54 10.29
N LEU A 58 -0.51 -0.23 10.40
CA LEU A 58 -0.59 0.69 9.26
C LEU A 58 0.58 0.49 8.30
N LYS A 59 1.82 0.35 8.81
CA LYS A 59 3.02 0.13 7.98
C LYS A 59 2.90 -1.15 7.16
N ASN A 60 2.44 -2.24 7.78
CA ASN A 60 2.25 -3.52 7.09
C ASN A 60 1.15 -3.44 6.02
N LYS A 61 0.04 -2.74 6.27
CA LYS A 61 -1.01 -2.53 5.27
C LYS A 61 -0.50 -1.74 4.06
N VAL A 62 0.24 -0.66 4.29
CA VAL A 62 0.84 0.16 3.21
C VAL A 62 1.84 -0.66 2.40
N ALA A 63 2.72 -1.42 3.06
CA ALA A 63 3.69 -2.28 2.38
C ALA A 63 2.99 -3.34 1.50
N ALA A 64 1.95 -3.99 2.02
CA ALA A 64 1.15 -4.96 1.26
C ALA A 64 0.49 -4.33 0.02
N SER A 65 -0.06 -3.12 0.15
CA SER A 65 -0.64 -2.39 -1.00
C SER A 65 0.40 -2.05 -2.07
N ILE A 66 1.60 -1.59 -1.68
CA ILE A 66 2.68 -1.28 -2.64
C ILE A 66 3.09 -2.54 -3.42
N VAL A 67 3.25 -3.67 -2.73
CA VAL A 67 3.59 -4.95 -3.37
C VAL A 67 2.50 -5.40 -4.34
N ALA A 68 1.22 -5.26 -3.97
CA ALA A 68 0.09 -5.62 -4.84
C ALA A 68 0.05 -4.76 -6.12
N ILE A 69 0.18 -3.43 -5.99
CA ILE A 69 0.21 -2.49 -7.13
C ILE A 69 1.39 -2.82 -8.06
N SER A 70 2.58 -3.02 -7.48
CA SER A 70 3.78 -3.39 -8.24
C SER A 70 3.63 -4.73 -8.98
N SER A 71 2.92 -5.70 -8.40
CA SER A 71 2.63 -7.00 -9.05
C SER A 71 1.76 -6.82 -10.29
N ILE A 72 0.71 -6.00 -10.20
CA ILE A 72 -0.17 -5.69 -11.35
C ILE A 72 0.63 -4.97 -12.44
N HIS A 73 1.51 -4.05 -12.06
CA HIS A 73 2.38 -3.37 -13.02
C HIS A 73 3.31 -4.34 -13.75
N LEU A 74 3.94 -5.27 -13.03
CA LEU A 74 4.80 -6.28 -13.63
C LEU A 74 4.02 -7.20 -14.58
N LEU A 75 2.77 -7.54 -14.25
CA LEU A 75 1.89 -8.27 -15.16
C LEU A 75 1.58 -7.47 -16.44
N LYS A 76 1.34 -6.15 -16.34
CA LYS A 76 1.16 -5.29 -17.53
C LYS A 76 2.41 -5.25 -18.41
N VAL A 77 3.60 -5.16 -17.80
CA VAL A 77 4.89 -5.21 -18.50
C VAL A 77 5.06 -6.55 -19.21
N PHE A 78 4.76 -7.65 -18.52
CA PHE A 78 4.82 -9.01 -19.07
C PHE A 78 3.85 -9.21 -20.25
N MET A 79 2.64 -8.67 -20.17
CA MET A 79 1.66 -8.74 -21.26
C MET A 79 2.03 -7.90 -22.48
N ASN A 80 3.01 -6.99 -22.36
CA ASN A 80 3.45 -6.08 -23.42
C ASN A 80 4.95 -6.22 -23.73
N THR A 81 5.51 -7.42 -23.54
CA THR A 81 6.95 -7.69 -23.71
C THR A 81 7.48 -7.37 -25.10
N GLU A 82 6.65 -7.50 -26.14
CA GLU A 82 7.07 -7.20 -27.52
C GLU A 82 7.40 -5.71 -27.74
N ASN A 83 6.84 -4.82 -26.91
CA ASN A 83 7.04 -3.37 -27.02
C ASN A 83 7.93 -2.79 -25.90
N ILE A 84 8.49 -3.63 -25.04
CA ILE A 84 9.32 -3.21 -23.90
C ILE A 84 10.69 -3.86 -24.02
N GLU A 85 11.73 -3.04 -24.01
CA GLU A 85 13.12 -3.50 -24.01
C GLU A 85 13.40 -4.41 -22.80
N ASN A 86 14.10 -5.52 -23.05
CA ASN A 86 14.34 -6.56 -22.06
C ASN A 86 15.04 -6.03 -20.80
N ASP A 87 15.97 -5.07 -20.94
CA ASP A 87 16.67 -4.43 -19.82
C ASP A 87 15.68 -3.76 -18.85
N LYS A 88 14.61 -3.14 -19.37
CA LYS A 88 13.58 -2.50 -18.54
C LYS A 88 12.74 -3.52 -17.79
N ILE A 89 12.43 -4.65 -18.43
CA ILE A 89 11.71 -5.76 -17.78
C ILE A 89 12.51 -6.27 -16.57
N GLN A 90 13.83 -6.43 -16.72
CA GLN A 90 14.71 -6.82 -15.62
C GLN A 90 14.68 -5.80 -14.47
N TRP A 91 14.72 -4.49 -14.77
CA TRP A 91 14.62 -3.44 -13.75
C TRP A 91 13.27 -3.46 -13.01
N TYR A 92 12.16 -3.65 -13.72
CA TYR A 92 10.84 -3.76 -13.09
C TYR A 92 10.75 -4.98 -12.16
N LEU A 93 11.31 -6.12 -12.57
CA LEU A 93 11.39 -7.30 -11.72
C LEU A 93 12.24 -7.05 -10.48
N LEU A 94 13.41 -6.42 -10.63
CA LEU A 94 14.33 -6.15 -9.52
C LEU A 94 13.72 -5.19 -8.49
N LEU A 95 13.02 -4.15 -8.96
CA LEU A 95 12.25 -3.24 -8.10
C LEU A 95 11.13 -3.98 -7.36
N HIS A 96 10.38 -4.84 -8.06
CA HIS A 96 9.31 -5.61 -7.44
C HIS A 96 9.83 -6.52 -6.31
N ILE A 97 10.92 -7.24 -6.54
CA ILE A 97 11.58 -8.06 -5.53
C ILE A 97 12.03 -7.22 -4.33
N THR A 98 12.55 -6.01 -4.56
CA THR A 98 12.93 -5.09 -3.48
C THR A 98 11.73 -4.71 -2.60
N PHE A 99 10.56 -4.48 -3.19
CA PHE A 99 9.34 -4.21 -2.42
C PHE A 99 8.86 -5.44 -1.64
N VAL A 100 8.89 -6.63 -2.26
CA VAL A 100 8.50 -7.89 -1.60
C VAL A 100 9.38 -8.16 -0.38
N VAL A 101 10.72 -8.03 -0.54
CA VAL A 101 11.67 -8.23 0.56
C VAL A 101 11.44 -7.20 1.67
N SER A 102 11.21 -5.93 1.31
CA SER A 102 10.93 -4.87 2.29
C SER A 102 9.64 -5.14 3.07
N ALA A 103 8.58 -5.59 2.41
CA ALA A 103 7.31 -5.94 3.06
C ALA A 103 7.46 -7.14 4.00
N PHE A 104 8.21 -8.17 3.59
CA PHE A 104 8.54 -9.31 4.45
C PHE A 104 9.36 -8.90 5.67
N ALA A 105 10.36 -8.03 5.49
CA ALA A 105 11.18 -7.53 6.60
C ALA A 105 10.33 -6.75 7.61
N MET A 106 9.41 -5.90 7.15
CA MET A 106 8.47 -5.19 8.03
C MET A 106 7.55 -6.17 8.77
N GLY A 107 6.96 -7.15 8.09
CA GLY A 107 6.12 -8.17 8.72
C GLY A 107 6.87 -8.99 9.77
N TYR A 108 8.14 -9.30 9.52
CA TYR A 108 9.00 -10.00 10.47
C TYR A 108 9.33 -9.16 11.70
N LEU A 109 9.72 -7.88 11.51
CA LEU A 109 9.99 -6.95 12.61
C LEU A 109 8.74 -6.72 13.49
N ASP A 110 7.56 -6.60 12.87
CA ASP A 110 6.30 -6.40 13.58
C ASP A 110 5.95 -7.62 14.45
N ARG A 111 6.21 -8.84 13.95
CA ARG A 111 6.06 -10.08 14.73
C ARG A 111 7.00 -10.12 15.94
N LEU A 112 8.28 -9.78 15.75
CA LEU A 112 9.26 -9.75 16.85
C LEU A 112 8.91 -8.70 17.92
N THR A 113 8.35 -7.57 17.51
CA THR A 113 8.01 -6.47 18.43
C THR A 113 6.73 -6.75 19.23
N ARG A 114 5.79 -7.53 18.68
CA ARG A 114 4.56 -7.97 19.39
C ARG A 114 4.78 -9.11 20.39
N GLU A 115 5.91 -9.82 20.35
CA GLU A 115 6.25 -10.89 21.30
C GLU A 115 6.98 -10.41 22.57
N LYS A 116 7.11 -9.09 22.77
CA LYS A 116 7.58 -8.44 24.00
C LYS A 116 6.50 -7.57 24.63
#